data_AF-A0AAE9XJK0-F1
#
_entry.id   AF-A0AAE9XJK0-F1
#
_cell.length_a   1.000
_cell.length_b   1.000
_cell.length_c   1.000
_cell.angle_alpha   90.00
_cell.angle_beta   90.00
_cell.angle_gamma   90.00
#
_symmetry.space_group_name_H-M   'P 1'
#
loop_
_entity.id
_entity.type
_entity.pdbx_description
1 polymer ?
#
loop_
_entity_poly.entity_id
_entity_poly.type
_entity_poly.pdbx_seq_one_letter_code
_entity_poly.pdbx_strand_id
1 'polypeptide(L)'
;MTNEKPIYVTDPARAKALSDYEKYIEMTPLEQSLYNQKRSKLYITDDGDVDVDTMKKMAETKEQAVQDYYAKQSAIRQAELEAERVEAQEFMKSYDDFLVKKNEEKAQQEIDKAKAEAEEHIERTVRHANNLKTEDEQEKDNALKGMLKGLFG
;
A
#
# COMPACT_ATOMS: atom_id res chain seq x y z
N MET A 1 -13.29 7.25 20.97
CA MET A 1 -12.03 7.76 21.54
C MET A 1 -12.34 9.12 22.12
N THR A 2 -12.06 9.34 23.40
CA THR A 2 -12.21 10.66 24.01
C THR A 2 -11.26 11.62 23.30
N ASN A 3 -11.76 12.77 22.83
CA ASN A 3 -10.96 13.84 22.20
C ASN A 3 -10.05 14.58 23.21
N GLU A 4 -9.68 13.91 24.30
CA GLU A 4 -8.84 14.46 25.34
C GLU A 4 -7.38 14.28 24.92
N LYS A 5 -6.64 15.40 24.90
CA LYS A 5 -5.21 15.37 24.64
C LYS A 5 -4.53 14.52 25.72
N PRO A 6 -3.51 13.72 25.38
CA PRO A 6 -2.78 12.94 26.37
C PRO A 6 -2.23 13.83 27.49
N ILE A 7 -2.16 13.32 28.72
CA ILE A 7 -1.78 14.11 29.90
C ILE A 7 -0.37 14.72 29.74
N TYR A 8 0.56 14.02 29.10
CA TYR A 8 1.90 14.53 28.80
C TYR A 8 1.93 15.68 27.77
N VAL A 9 0.80 16.02 27.15
CA VAL A 9 0.64 17.22 26.30
C VAL A 9 0.12 18.41 27.10
N THR A 10 -0.66 18.16 28.15
CA THR A 10 -1.33 19.19 28.94
C THR A 10 -0.63 19.53 30.26
N ASP A 11 0.14 18.60 30.81
CA ASP A 11 0.90 18.77 32.06
C ASP A 11 2.40 18.96 31.75
N PRO A 12 2.99 20.13 32.07
CA PRO A 12 4.41 20.41 31.83
C PRO A 12 5.38 19.47 32.58
N ALA A 13 5.03 19.01 33.78
CA ALA A 13 5.88 18.10 34.55
C ALA A 13 5.91 16.72 33.89
N ARG A 14 4.77 16.25 33.40
CA ARG A 14 4.65 15.00 32.62
C ARG A 14 5.37 15.13 31.27
N ALA A 15 5.21 16.25 30.58
CA ALA A 15 5.91 16.53 29.32
C ALA A 15 7.44 16.48 29.50
N LYS A 16 7.94 17.09 30.58
CA LYS A 16 9.36 17.06 30.92
C LYS A 16 9.83 15.65 31.26
N ALA A 17 9.09 14.91 32.08
CA ALA A 17 9.42 13.54 32.47
C ALA A 17 9.49 12.60 31.25
N LEU A 18 8.52 12.73 30.33
CA LEU A 18 8.53 12.00 29.06
C LEU A 18 9.75 12.37 28.21
N SER A 19 10.04 13.66 28.02
CA SER A 19 11.21 14.09 27.23
C SER A 19 12.54 13.62 27.83
N ASP A 20 12.67 13.64 29.16
CA ASP A 20 13.85 13.14 29.85
C ASP A 20 14.00 11.61 29.66
N TYR A 21 12.89 10.87 29.64
CA TYR A 21 12.87 9.43 29.38
C TYR A 21 13.18 9.10 27.90
N GLU A 22 12.65 9.87 26.95
CA GLU A 22 12.94 9.74 25.52
C GLU A 22 14.45 9.91 25.25
N LYS A 23 15.07 10.92 25.86
CA LYS A 23 16.54 11.07 25.79
C LYS A 23 17.28 9.89 26.44
N TYR A 24 16.77 9.37 27.55
CA TYR A 24 17.39 8.25 28.26
C TYR A 24 17.42 6.96 27.41
N ILE A 25 16.34 6.65 26.68
CA ILE A 25 16.30 5.45 25.85
C ILE A 25 17.16 5.56 24.59
N GLU A 26 17.44 6.77 24.12
CA GLU A 26 18.34 7.04 22.99
C GLU A 26 19.82 6.94 23.36
N MET A 27 20.16 6.98 24.66
CA MET A 27 21.53 6.84 25.15
C MET A 27 22.08 5.43 24.94
N THR A 28 23.39 5.36 24.68
CA THR A 28 24.16 4.11 24.74
C THR A 28 24.17 3.52 26.16
N PRO A 29 24.48 2.23 26.33
CA PRO A 29 24.59 1.63 27.66
C PRO A 29 25.59 2.32 28.59
N LEU A 30 26.70 2.84 28.05
CA LEU A 30 27.68 3.60 28.83
C LEU A 30 27.12 4.94 29.30
N GLU A 31 26.45 5.67 28.42
CA GLU A 31 25.80 6.94 28.76
C GLU A 31 24.68 6.76 29.79
N GLN A 32 23.88 5.70 29.67
CA GLN A 32 22.86 5.35 30.68
C GLN A 32 23.50 5.04 32.04
N SER A 33 24.61 4.30 32.06
CA SER A 33 25.35 4.01 33.29
C SER A 33 25.83 5.30 33.97
N LEU A 34 26.46 6.21 33.21
CA LEU A 34 26.92 7.50 33.71
C LEU A 34 25.75 8.41 34.16
N TYR A 35 24.65 8.41 33.41
CA TYR A 35 23.43 9.13 33.78
C TYR A 35 22.87 8.61 35.11
N ASN A 36 22.75 7.29 35.26
CA ASN A 36 22.25 6.66 36.48
C ASN A 36 23.17 6.91 37.68
N GLN A 37 24.49 6.90 37.48
CA GLN A 37 25.46 7.22 38.52
C GLN A 37 25.38 8.69 38.97
N LYS A 38 25.17 9.64 38.04
CA LYS A 38 24.96 11.05 38.40
C LYS A 38 23.65 11.22 39.16
N ARG A 39 22.60 10.53 38.70
CA ARG A 39 21.27 10.59 39.29
C ARG A 39 21.20 9.93 40.67
N SER A 40 21.97 8.88 40.94
CA SER A 40 21.98 8.21 42.25
C SER A 40 22.48 9.11 43.38
N LYS A 41 23.31 10.12 43.06
CA LYS A 41 23.76 11.13 44.03
C LYS A 41 22.63 12.03 44.54
N LEU A 42 21.52 12.12 43.81
CA LEU A 42 20.34 12.89 44.25
C LEU A 42 19.58 12.22 45.40
N TYR A 43 19.91 10.97 45.70
CA TYR A 43 19.29 10.20 46.78
C TYR A 43 20.15 10.21 48.04
N ILE A 44 21.24 10.96 48.07
CA ILE A 44 22.14 11.04 49.22
C ILE A 44 21.97 12.43 49.83
N THR A 45 21.62 12.46 51.12
CA THR A 45 21.52 13.69 51.91
C THR A 45 22.90 14.26 52.23
N ASP A 46 22.96 15.50 52.70
CA ASP A 46 24.22 16.15 53.08
C ASP A 46 24.99 15.39 54.18
N ASP A 47 24.25 14.66 55.03
CA ASP A 47 24.80 13.81 56.10
C ASP A 47 25.21 12.41 55.62
N GLY A 48 25.01 12.09 54.33
CA GLY A 48 25.37 10.82 53.72
C GLY A 48 24.30 9.72 53.80
N ASP A 49 23.14 10.01 54.39
CA ASP A 49 22.00 9.09 54.45
C ASP A 49 21.21 9.04 53.13
N VAL A 50 20.46 7.97 52.91
CA VAL A 50 19.62 7.79 51.73
C VAL A 50 18.28 8.54 51.89
N ASP A 51 17.98 9.47 50.99
CA ASP A 51 16.69 10.16 50.88
C ASP A 51 15.67 9.27 50.14
N VAL A 52 14.98 8.45 50.92
CA VAL A 52 13.97 7.49 50.43
C VAL A 52 12.75 8.20 49.81
N ASP A 53 12.37 9.37 50.30
CA ASP A 53 11.22 10.12 49.77
C ASP A 53 11.51 10.67 48.38
N THR A 54 12.71 11.22 48.19
CA THR A 54 13.17 11.66 46.87
C THR A 54 13.31 10.47 45.92
N MET A 55 13.84 9.32 46.40
CA MET A 55 13.88 8.09 45.60
C MET A 55 12.50 7.66 45.12
N LYS A 56 11.50 7.65 46.02
CA LYS A 56 10.13 7.24 45.70
C LYS A 56 9.49 8.15 44.66
N LYS A 57 9.53 9.47 44.85
CA LYS A 57 8.97 10.45 43.89
C LYS A 57 9.62 10.33 42.50
N MET A 58 10.93 10.11 42.47
CA MET A 58 11.68 9.94 41.23
C MET A 58 11.38 8.62 40.52
N ALA A 59 11.09 7.55 41.27
CA ALA A 59 10.63 6.27 40.72
C ALA A 59 9.24 6.40 40.12
N GLU A 60 8.29 7.02 40.84
CA GLU A 60 6.93 7.27 40.34
C GLU A 60 6.95 8.12 39.06
N THR A 61 7.75 9.19 39.03
CA THR A 61 7.91 10.05 37.84
C THR A 61 8.46 9.26 36.65
N LYS A 62 9.40 8.34 36.89
CA LYS A 62 9.96 7.48 35.84
C LYS A 62 8.93 6.49 35.32
N GLU A 63 8.19 5.83 36.20
CA GLU A 63 7.14 4.89 35.81
C GLU A 63 6.06 5.57 34.95
N GLN A 64 5.65 6.77 35.37
CA GLN A 64 4.73 7.60 34.61
C GLN A 64 5.25 7.95 33.22
N ALA A 65 6.52 8.35 33.10
CA ALA A 65 7.16 8.65 31.81
C ALA A 65 7.25 7.41 30.89
N VAL A 66 7.50 6.22 31.47
CA VAL A 66 7.50 4.95 30.73
C VAL A 66 6.12 4.65 30.16
N GLN A 67 5.07 4.80 30.97
CA GLN A 67 3.68 4.60 30.53
C GLN A 67 3.29 5.58 29.43
N ASP A 68 3.63 6.87 29.59
CA ASP A 68 3.39 7.91 28.59
C ASP A 68 4.11 7.62 27.28
N TYR A 69 5.35 7.14 27.35
CA TYR A 69 6.11 6.76 26.16
C TYR A 69 5.44 5.62 25.40
N TYR A 70 5.03 4.55 26.07
CA TYR A 70 4.34 3.44 25.40
C TYR A 70 2.98 3.86 24.85
N ALA A 71 2.24 4.71 25.55
CA ALA A 71 0.99 5.27 25.06
C ALA A 71 1.22 6.11 23.79
N LYS A 72 2.25 6.95 23.77
CA LYS A 72 2.65 7.76 22.60
C LYS A 72 3.03 6.87 21.42
N GLN A 73 3.87 5.86 21.63
CA GLN A 73 4.28 4.93 20.57
C GLN A 73 3.11 4.11 20.03
N SER A 74 2.21 3.66 20.91
CA SER A 74 1.00 2.94 20.50
C SER A 74 0.10 3.81 19.63
N ALA A 75 -0.10 5.08 20.01
CA ALA A 75 -0.90 6.02 19.22
C ALA A 75 -0.29 6.29 17.84
N ILE A 76 1.04 6.47 17.76
CA ILE A 76 1.76 6.62 16.48
C ILE A 76 1.54 5.37 15.61
N ARG A 77 1.73 4.17 16.18
CA ARG A 77 1.58 2.92 15.44
C ARG A 77 0.15 2.71 14.94
N GLN A 78 -0.86 3.08 15.73
CA GLN A 78 -2.26 3.01 15.29
C GLN A 78 -2.54 3.95 14.13
N ALA A 79 -1.96 5.16 14.14
CA ALA A 79 -2.10 6.10 13.03
C ALA A 79 -1.42 5.59 11.75
N GLU A 80 -0.23 4.98 11.86
CA GLU A 80 0.45 4.33 10.73
C GLU A 80 -0.40 3.20 10.14
N LEU A 81 -0.93 2.31 10.99
CA LEU A 81 -1.78 1.19 10.54
C LEU A 81 -3.06 1.67 9.85
N GLU A 82 -3.67 2.76 10.32
CA GLU A 82 -4.84 3.34 9.65
C GLU A 82 -4.45 3.93 8.29
N ALA A 83 -3.30 4.59 8.18
CA ALA A 83 -2.80 5.10 6.91
C ALA A 83 -2.50 3.96 5.92
N GLU A 84 -1.80 2.91 6.35
CA GLU A 84 -1.54 1.70 5.56
C GLU A 84 -2.86 1.05 5.10
N ARG A 85 -3.88 1.02 5.96
CA ARG A 85 -5.20 0.47 5.63
C ARG A 85 -5.89 1.28 4.55
N VAL A 86 -5.84 2.61 4.62
CA VAL A 86 -6.43 3.50 3.60
C VAL A 86 -5.72 3.32 2.27
N GLU A 87 -4.39 3.31 2.25
CA GLU A 87 -3.59 3.09 1.04
C GLU A 87 -3.91 1.73 0.39
N ALA A 88 -4.00 0.66 1.20
CA ALA A 88 -4.36 -0.67 0.71
C ALA A 88 -5.77 -0.71 0.11
N GLN A 89 -6.73 0.01 0.70
CA GLN A 89 -8.09 0.10 0.15
C GLN A 89 -8.13 0.85 -1.18
N GLU A 90 -7.36 1.93 -1.33
CA GLU A 90 -7.25 2.66 -2.59
C GLU A 90 -6.60 1.81 -3.67
N PHE A 91 -5.52 1.09 -3.33
CA PHE A 91 -4.89 0.14 -4.25
C PHE A 91 -5.86 -0.93 -4.72
N MET A 92 -6.58 -1.60 -3.81
CA MET A 92 -7.55 -2.63 -4.18
C MET A 92 -8.65 -2.10 -5.11
N LYS A 93 -9.18 -0.91 -4.84
CA LYS A 93 -10.17 -0.27 -5.73
C LYS A 93 -9.60 -0.04 -7.13
N SER A 94 -8.40 0.52 -7.22
CA SER A 94 -7.76 0.76 -8.52
C SER A 94 -7.48 -0.53 -9.29
N TYR A 95 -7.18 -1.61 -8.58
CA TYR A 95 -6.96 -2.92 -9.18
C TYR A 95 -8.27 -3.53 -9.69
N ASP A 96 -9.35 -3.42 -8.93
CA ASP A 96 -10.68 -3.84 -9.35
C ASP A 96 -11.14 -3.08 -10.60
N ASP A 97 -10.96 -1.75 -10.63
CA ASP A 97 -11.27 -0.92 -11.80
C ASP A 97 -10.45 -1.33 -13.03
N PHE A 98 -9.16 -1.64 -12.84
CA PHE A 98 -8.30 -2.15 -13.90
C PHE A 98 -8.81 -3.49 -14.45
N LEU A 99 -9.25 -4.41 -13.59
CA LEU A 99 -9.81 -5.69 -14.02
C LEU A 99 -11.10 -5.52 -14.83
N VAL A 100 -12.00 -4.63 -14.39
CA VAL A 100 -13.23 -4.31 -15.12
C VAL A 100 -12.90 -3.79 -16.52
N LYS A 101 -12.03 -2.78 -16.61
CA LYS A 101 -11.61 -2.21 -17.89
C LYS A 101 -10.97 -3.24 -18.81
N LYS A 102 -10.11 -4.12 -18.27
CA LYS A 102 -9.47 -5.18 -19.05
C LYS A 102 -10.47 -6.21 -19.57
N ASN A 103 -11.52 -6.51 -18.80
CA ASN A 103 -12.58 -7.40 -19.24
C ASN A 103 -13.45 -6.75 -20.33
N GLU A 104 -13.76 -5.46 -20.20
CA GLU A 104 -14.45 -4.69 -21.24
C GLU A 104 -13.65 -4.65 -22.55
N GLU A 105 -12.33 -4.39 -22.48
CA GLU A 105 -11.44 -4.40 -23.64
C GLU A 105 -11.45 -5.77 -24.34
N LYS A 106 -11.42 -6.87 -23.59
CA LYS A 106 -11.52 -8.22 -24.16
C LYS A 106 -12.87 -8.50 -24.80
N ALA A 107 -13.96 -8.12 -24.12
CA ALA A 107 -15.30 -8.29 -24.66
C ALA A 107 -15.48 -7.51 -25.97
N GLN A 108 -14.93 -6.30 -26.04
CA GLN A 108 -14.96 -5.50 -27.27
C GLN A 108 -14.17 -6.16 -28.41
N GLN A 109 -12.98 -6.71 -28.12
CA GLN A 109 -12.20 -7.46 -29.11
C GLN A 109 -12.95 -8.69 -29.64
N GLU A 110 -13.66 -9.42 -28.77
CA GLU A 110 -14.47 -10.57 -29.17
C GLU A 110 -15.68 -10.15 -30.02
N ILE A 111 -16.34 -9.05 -29.67
CA ILE A 111 -17.44 -8.47 -30.47
C ILE A 111 -16.94 -8.06 -31.86
N ASP A 112 -15.80 -7.37 -31.94
CA ASP A 112 -15.25 -6.89 -33.21
C ASP A 112 -14.82 -8.05 -34.10
N LYS A 113 -14.24 -9.11 -33.52
CA LYS A 113 -13.93 -10.34 -34.23
C LYS A 113 -15.19 -11.02 -34.75
N ALA A 114 -16.22 -11.18 -33.93
CA ALA A 114 -17.48 -11.80 -34.33
C ALA A 114 -18.19 -11.00 -35.42
N LYS A 115 -18.13 -9.66 -35.39
CA LYS A 115 -18.64 -8.80 -36.46
C LYS A 115 -17.90 -9.02 -37.77
N ALA A 116 -16.57 -9.03 -37.74
CA ALA A 116 -15.77 -9.28 -38.94
C ALA A 116 -16.07 -10.66 -39.56
N GLU A 117 -16.16 -11.70 -38.74
CA GLU A 117 -16.53 -13.06 -39.20
C GLU A 117 -17.95 -13.10 -39.79
N ALA A 118 -18.91 -12.40 -39.16
CA ALA A 118 -20.27 -12.31 -39.65
C ALA A 118 -20.35 -11.53 -40.97
N GLU A 119 -19.63 -10.42 -41.11
CA GLU A 119 -19.55 -9.63 -42.35
C GLU A 119 -18.97 -10.48 -43.49
N GLU A 120 -17.88 -11.22 -43.25
CA GLU A 120 -17.30 -12.11 -44.24
C GLU A 120 -18.29 -13.22 -44.66
N HIS A 121 -18.99 -13.82 -43.69
CA HIS A 121 -19.99 -14.85 -43.97
C HIS A 121 -21.18 -14.30 -44.78
N ILE A 122 -21.67 -13.11 -44.44
CA ILE A 122 -22.74 -12.42 -45.17
C ILE A 122 -22.28 -12.13 -46.60
N GLU A 123 -21.09 -11.56 -46.79
CA GLU A 123 -20.56 -11.26 -48.12
C GLU A 123 -20.47 -12.53 -48.97
N ARG A 124 -19.89 -13.60 -48.43
CA ARG A 124 -19.77 -14.89 -49.12
C ARG A 124 -21.14 -15.45 -49.53
N THR A 125 -22.12 -15.38 -48.63
CA THR A 125 -23.49 -15.87 -48.88
C THR A 125 -24.18 -15.06 -49.97
N VAL A 126 -24.09 -13.73 -49.92
CA VAL A 126 -24.67 -12.83 -50.94
C VAL A 126 -24.03 -13.03 -52.30
N ARG A 127 -22.69 -13.16 -52.37
CA ARG A 127 -21.97 -13.44 -53.61
C ARG A 127 -22.41 -14.77 -54.22
N HIS A 128 -22.44 -15.84 -53.41
CA HIS A 128 -22.88 -17.16 -53.85
C HIS A 128 -24.33 -17.14 -54.36
N ALA A 129 -25.25 -16.48 -53.64
CA ALA A 129 -26.65 -16.35 -54.04
C ALA A 129 -26.84 -15.61 -55.39
N ASN A 130 -25.92 -14.70 -55.73
CA ASN A 130 -25.93 -13.96 -56.99
C ASN A 130 -25.00 -14.55 -58.07
N ASN A 131 -24.46 -15.75 -57.85
CA ASN A 131 -23.46 -16.38 -58.73
C ASN A 131 -22.23 -15.50 -59.01
N LEU A 132 -21.88 -14.63 -58.08
CA LEU A 132 -20.68 -13.80 -58.15
C LEU A 132 -19.53 -14.58 -57.51
N LYS A 133 -18.41 -14.68 -58.22
CA LYS A 133 -17.19 -15.32 -57.72
C LYS A 133 -16.48 -14.41 -56.72
N THR A 134 -15.82 -15.01 -55.75
CA THR A 134 -14.83 -14.31 -54.91
C THR A 134 -13.58 -13.96 -55.74
N GLU A 135 -12.76 -13.02 -55.25
CA GLU A 135 -11.49 -12.66 -55.92
C GLU A 135 -10.55 -13.88 -56.03
N ASP A 136 -10.45 -14.67 -54.96
CA ASP A 136 -9.68 -15.92 -54.93
C ASP A 136 -10.18 -16.96 -55.96
N GLU A 137 -11.50 -17.08 -56.11
CA GLU A 137 -12.08 -17.96 -57.13
C GLU A 137 -11.84 -17.45 -58.55
N GLN A 138 -11.86 -16.13 -58.76
CA GLN A 138 -11.51 -15.52 -60.04
C GLN A 138 -10.01 -15.73 -60.36
N GLU A 139 -9.11 -15.56 -59.40
CA GLU A 139 -7.69 -15.83 -59.58
C GLU A 139 -7.43 -17.30 -59.90
N LYS A 140 -8.05 -18.23 -59.17
CA LYS A 140 -7.92 -19.68 -59.45
C LYS A 140 -8.44 -20.04 -60.82
N ASP A 141 -9.61 -19.54 -61.21
CA ASP A 141 -10.16 -19.77 -62.55
C ASP A 141 -9.26 -19.20 -63.65
N ASN A 142 -8.68 -18.02 -63.42
CA ASN A 142 -7.76 -17.41 -64.38
C ASN A 142 -6.45 -18.19 -64.49
N ALA A 143 -5.91 -18.70 -63.37
CA ALA A 143 -4.75 -19.58 -63.36
C ALA A 143 -5.03 -20.91 -64.10
N LEU A 144 -6.18 -21.53 -63.83
CA LEU A 144 -6.60 -22.77 -64.50
C LEU A 144 -6.80 -22.56 -66.01
N LYS A 145 -7.44 -21.45 -66.41
CA LYS A 145 -7.55 -21.06 -67.82
C LYS A 145 -6.18 -20.85 -68.47
N GLY A 146 -5.23 -20.26 -67.74
CA GLY A 146 -3.85 -20.10 -68.19
C GLY A 146 -3.17 -21.45 -68.44
N MET A 147 -3.31 -22.40 -67.52
CA MET A 147 -2.74 -23.75 -67.65
C MET A 147 -3.39 -24.55 -68.79
N LEU A 148 -4.72 -24.49 -68.94
CA LEU A 148 -5.44 -25.16 -70.02
C LEU A 148 -5.08 -24.60 -71.40
N LYS A 149 -4.90 -23.28 -71.53
CA LYS A 149 -4.37 -22.67 -72.77
C LYS A 149 -2.96 -23.16 -73.10
N GLY A 150 -2.12 -23.44 -72.10
CA GLY A 150 -0.79 -23.99 -72.30
C GLY A 150 -0.75 -25.50 -72.64
N LEU A 151 -1.84 -26.24 -72.37
CA LEU A 151 -1.95 -27.67 -72.64
C LEU A 151 -2.59 -28.00 -74.00
N PHE A 152 -3.39 -27.09 -74.55
CA PHE A 152 -4.10 -27.24 -75.83
C PHE A 152 -3.67 -26.21 -76.90
N GLY A 153 -2.59 -25.48 -76.67
CA GLY A 153 -1.99 -24.50 -77.59
C GLY A 153 -0.71 -25.00 -78.22
#